data_AF-A0A3C0AGY2-F1
#
_entry.id   AF-A0A3C0AGY2-F1
#
_cell.length_a   1.000
_cell.length_b   1.000
_cell.length_c   1.000
_cell.angle_alpha   90.00
_cell.angle_beta   90.00
_cell.angle_gamma   90.00
#
_symmetry.space_group_name_H-M   'P 1'
#
loop_
_entity.id
_entity.type
_entity.pdbx_description
1 polymer ?
#
loop_
_entity_poly.entity_id
_entity_poly.type
_entity_poly.pdbx_seq_one_letter_code
_entity_poly.pdbx_strand_id
1 'polypeptide(L)'
;MPPAEFKQKLLAGLGGDWPEPPALNAKLRETIQKDGYRIESLTYEAEPGDAIPALLLIPDMVSPAHPAPAVAVWHQHAGQYHLGKSEPA
;
A
#
# COMPACT_ATOMS: atom_id res chain seq x y z
N MET A 1 -1.86 -21.19 -22.22
CA MET A 1 -3.09 -20.41 -22.00
C MET A 1 -2.81 -18.96 -22.35
N PRO A 2 -3.61 -18.30 -23.19
CA PRO A 2 -3.47 -16.88 -23.46
C PRO A 2 -3.60 -16.05 -22.17
N PRO A 3 -2.90 -14.90 -22.03
CA PRO A 3 -2.93 -14.10 -20.81
C PRO A 3 -4.34 -13.70 -20.33
N ALA A 4 -5.24 -13.41 -21.27
CA ALA A 4 -6.63 -13.07 -20.95
C ALA A 4 -7.39 -14.23 -20.28
N GLU A 5 -7.23 -15.45 -20.79
CA GLU A 5 -7.87 -16.65 -20.23
C GLU A 5 -7.27 -16.99 -18.86
N PHE A 6 -5.95 -16.78 -18.68
CA PHE A 6 -5.29 -16.96 -17.38
C PHE A 6 -5.82 -15.98 -16.33
N LYS A 7 -5.93 -14.69 -16.69
CA LYS A 7 -6.47 -13.66 -15.78
C LYS A 7 -7.89 -13.99 -15.33
N GLN A 8 -8.75 -14.43 -16.25
CA GLN A 8 -10.13 -14.81 -15.92
C GLN A 8 -10.19 -16.00 -14.97
N LYS A 9 -9.39 -17.05 -15.23
CA LYS A 9 -9.33 -18.22 -14.35
C LYS A 9 -8.75 -17.90 -12.98
N LEU A 10 -7.73 -17.05 -12.91
CA LEU A 10 -7.18 -16.58 -11.65
C LEU A 10 -8.24 -15.82 -10.84
N LEU A 11 -8.96 -14.88 -11.46
CA LEU A 11 -10.02 -14.13 -10.81
C LEU A 11 -11.12 -15.04 -10.27
N ALA A 12 -11.60 -15.98 -11.09
CA ALA A 12 -12.59 -16.97 -10.67
C ALA A 12 -12.10 -17.82 -9.47
N GLY A 13 -10.82 -18.21 -9.46
CA GLY A 13 -10.21 -18.95 -8.35
C GLY A 13 -10.01 -18.13 -7.07
N LEU A 14 -9.97 -16.80 -7.18
CA LEU A 14 -9.86 -15.86 -6.05
C LEU A 14 -11.21 -15.39 -5.51
N GLY A 15 -12.32 -15.92 -6.02
CA GLY A 15 -13.68 -15.57 -5.54
C GLY A 15 -14.55 -14.86 -6.58
N GLY A 16 -14.06 -14.61 -7.79
CA GLY A 16 -14.81 -13.96 -8.86
C GLY A 16 -14.60 -12.44 -8.87
N ASP A 17 -15.61 -11.71 -9.33
CA ASP A 17 -15.52 -10.27 -9.51
C ASP A 17 -15.22 -9.55 -8.18
N TRP A 18 -14.37 -8.52 -8.25
CA TRP A 18 -14.06 -7.68 -7.10
C TRP A 18 -15.31 -6.86 -6.70
N PRO A 19 -15.53 -6.63 -5.40
CA PRO A 19 -16.54 -5.67 -4.97
C PRO A 19 -16.17 -4.25 -5.42
N GLU A 20 -17.14 -3.36 -5.44
CA GLU A 20 -16.88 -1.93 -5.64
C GLU A 20 -15.93 -1.41 -4.55
N PRO A 21 -14.80 -0.77 -4.91
CA PRO A 21 -13.85 -0.29 -3.92
C PRO A 21 -14.45 0.87 -3.13
N PRO A 22 -14.24 0.93 -1.80
CA PRO A 22 -14.70 2.07 -1.01
C PRO A 22 -13.87 3.32 -1.32
N ALA A 23 -14.33 4.46 -0.81
CA ALA A 23 -13.46 5.64 -0.74
C ALA A 23 -12.23 5.31 0.11
N LEU A 24 -11.03 5.64 -0.40
CA LEU A 24 -9.76 5.29 0.26
C LEU A 24 -9.63 5.88 1.67
N ASN A 25 -10.31 7.00 1.96
CA ASN A 25 -10.33 7.66 3.28
C ASN A 25 -8.94 7.79 3.92
N ALA A 26 -7.93 8.11 3.11
CA ALA A 26 -6.55 8.19 3.56
C ALA A 26 -6.37 9.33 4.58
N LYS A 27 -5.75 9.01 5.73
CA LYS A 27 -5.53 9.94 6.84
C LYS A 27 -4.06 9.90 7.23
N LEU A 28 -3.39 11.06 7.13
CA LEU A 28 -2.06 11.25 7.68
C LEU A 28 -2.13 11.23 9.21
N ARG A 29 -1.24 10.47 9.84
CA ARG A 29 -1.11 10.38 11.31
C ARG A 29 0.11 11.13 11.82
N GLU A 30 1.24 10.97 11.14
CA GLU A 30 2.52 11.55 11.54
C GLU A 30 3.42 11.76 10.32
N THR A 31 4.24 12.81 10.37
CA THR A 31 5.33 13.03 9.42
C THR A 31 6.66 13.07 10.16
N ILE A 32 7.60 12.22 9.75
CA ILE A 32 8.93 12.10 10.34
C ILE A 32 9.96 12.49 9.28
N GLN A 33 10.67 13.60 9.50
CA GLN A 33 11.77 14.01 8.62
C GLN A 33 12.99 13.11 8.85
N LYS A 34 13.65 12.73 7.76
CA LYS A 34 14.95 12.05 7.70
C LYS A 34 15.89 12.83 6.79
N ASP A 35 17.12 12.34 6.64
CA ASP A 35 18.10 12.96 5.73
C ASP A 35 17.73 12.66 4.28
N GLY A 36 17.25 13.67 3.54
CA GLY A 36 16.88 13.60 2.12
C GLY A 36 15.49 13.06 1.80
N TYR A 37 14.70 12.68 2.81
CA TYR A 37 13.32 12.21 2.64
C TYR A 37 12.51 12.36 3.94
N ARG A 38 11.18 12.28 3.82
CA ARG A 38 10.26 12.16 4.96
C ARG A 38 9.47 10.87 4.92
N ILE A 39 9.06 10.40 6.09
CA ILE A 39 8.12 9.29 6.26
C ILE A 39 6.77 9.87 6.66
N GLU A 40 5.75 9.62 5.88
CA GLU A 40 4.35 9.88 6.22
C GLU A 40 3.71 8.57 6.70
N SER A 41 3.43 8.48 8.01
CA SER A 41 2.63 7.40 8.58
C SER A 41 1.17 7.72 8.38
N LEU A 42 0.44 6.83 7.71
CA LEU A 42 -0.95 7.05 7.34
C LEU A 42 -1.80 5.80 7.54
N THR A 43 -3.10 5.98 7.50
CA THR A 43 -4.08 4.88 7.37
C THR A 43 -4.94 5.11 6.15
N TYR A 44 -5.42 4.04 5.52
CA TYR A 44 -6.43 4.08 4.47
C TYR A 44 -7.45 2.95 4.68
N GLU A 45 -8.60 3.03 4.04
CA GLU A 45 -9.65 2.02 4.13
C GLU A 45 -9.66 1.15 2.86
N ALA A 46 -9.54 -0.17 3.05
CA ALA A 46 -9.82 -1.15 1.98
C ALA A 46 -11.25 -1.69 2.03
N GLU A 47 -11.87 -1.62 3.21
CA GLU A 47 -13.28 -1.86 3.45
C GLU A 47 -13.84 -0.73 4.34
N PRO A 48 -15.15 -0.39 4.23
CA PRO A 48 -15.73 0.68 5.04
C PRO A 48 -15.51 0.48 6.54
N GLY A 49 -14.78 1.40 7.16
CA GLY A 49 -14.47 1.36 8.59
C GLY A 49 -13.31 0.44 9.00
N ASP A 50 -12.63 -0.22 8.06
CA ASP A 50 -11.42 -1.01 8.32
C ASP A 50 -10.16 -0.25 7.89
N ALA A 51 -9.47 0.32 8.88
CA ALA A 51 -8.31 1.18 8.66
C ALA A 51 -7.00 0.38 8.60
N ILE A 52 -6.39 0.32 7.42
CA ILE A 52 -5.10 -0.32 7.16
C ILE A 52 -3.97 0.71 7.33
N PRO A 53 -2.97 0.46 8.19
CA PRO A 53 -1.80 1.33 8.33
C PRO A 53 -0.81 1.15 7.18
N ALA A 54 -0.19 2.25 6.75
CA ALA A 54 0.91 2.25 5.78
C ALA A 54 1.95 3.33 6.10
N LEU A 55 3.14 3.16 5.54
CA LEU A 55 4.21 4.14 5.56
C LEU A 55 4.51 4.58 4.13
N LEU A 56 4.54 5.89 3.89
CA LEU A 56 4.89 6.48 2.61
C LEU A 56 6.21 7.25 2.77
N LEU A 57 7.24 6.82 2.04
CA LEU A 57 8.55 7.48 2.04
C LEU A 57 8.65 8.40 0.83
N ILE A 58 8.88 9.69 1.08
CA ILE A 58 8.84 10.72 0.04
C ILE A 58 10.17 11.48 0.07
N PRO A 59 10.99 11.40 -1.00
CA PRO A 59 12.18 12.22 -1.13
C PRO A 59 11.85 13.71 -1.05
N ASP A 60 12.73 14.53 -0.46
CA ASP A 60 12.43 15.94 -0.14
C ASP A 60 12.15 16.80 -1.38
N MET A 61 12.70 16.43 -2.54
CA MET A 61 12.44 17.12 -3.80
C MET A 61 11.07 16.82 -4.42
N VAL A 62 10.35 15.82 -3.93
CA VAL A 62 9.07 15.40 -4.50
C VAL A 62 7.94 16.29 -4.02
N SER A 63 7.22 16.87 -4.99
CA SER A 63 6.07 17.74 -4.76
C SER A 63 5.04 17.57 -5.88
N PRO A 64 3.82 18.13 -5.75
CA PRO A 64 2.85 18.12 -6.86
C PRO A 64 3.38 18.74 -8.17
N ALA A 65 4.31 19.71 -8.07
CA ALA A 65 4.96 20.32 -9.23
C ALA A 65 6.19 19.53 -9.74
N HIS A 66 6.73 18.62 -8.93
CA HIS A 66 7.88 17.79 -9.25
C HIS A 66 7.61 16.34 -8.80
N PRO A 67 6.75 15.61 -9.53
CA PRO A 67 6.38 14.25 -9.14
C PRO A 67 7.54 13.28 -9.40
N ALA A 68 7.54 12.16 -8.68
CA ALA A 68 8.45 11.04 -8.91
C ALA A 68 7.68 9.74 -9.12
N PRO A 69 8.26 8.74 -9.81
CA PRO A 69 7.72 7.38 -9.82
C PRO A 69 7.57 6.83 -8.41
N ALA A 70 6.51 6.07 -8.17
CA ALA A 70 6.26 5.40 -6.90
C ALA A 70 6.53 3.88 -7.03
N VAL A 71 6.97 3.28 -5.93
CA VAL A 71 7.09 1.82 -5.78
C VAL A 71 6.18 1.38 -4.64
N ALA A 72 5.29 0.43 -4.91
CA ALA A 72 4.44 -0.17 -3.90
C ALA A 72 5.09 -1.47 -3.40
N VAL A 73 5.29 -1.57 -2.09
CA VAL A 73 5.99 -2.69 -1.45
C VAL A 73 5.06 -3.37 -0.46
N TRP A 74 4.79 -4.65 -0.69
CA TRP A 74 4.11 -5.53 0.26
C TRP A 74 5.13 -6.50 0.83
N HIS A 75 5.28 -6.53 2.16
CA HIS A 75 6.20 -7.44 2.84
C HIS A 75 5.46 -8.65 3.40
N GLN A 76 6.17 -9.77 3.49
CA GLN A 76 5.67 -10.93 4.23
C GLN A 76 5.69 -10.68 5.74
N HIS A 77 4.91 -11.46 6.48
CA HIS A 77 5.00 -11.47 7.95
C HIS A 77 6.14 -12.34 8.49
N ALA A 78 6.71 -13.25 7.69
CA ALA A 78 7.79 -14.17 8.09
C ALA A 78 7.53 -14.90 9.44
N GLY A 79 6.27 -15.22 9.75
CA GLY A 79 5.87 -15.83 11.03
C GLY A 79 5.83 -14.87 12.23
N GLN A 80 6.16 -13.59 12.04
CA GLN A 80 6.21 -12.56 13.07
C GLN A 80 4.95 -11.68 13.08
N TYR A 81 3.77 -12.31 13.15
CA TYR A 81 2.48 -11.59 13.16
C TYR A 81 2.35 -10.56 14.28
N HIS A 82 2.98 -10.82 15.44
CA HIS A 82 3.01 -9.91 16.58
C HIS A 82 3.86 -8.65 16.35
N LEU A 83 4.86 -8.73 15.45
CA LEU A 83 5.79 -7.65 15.15
C LEU A 83 5.41 -6.91 13.86
N GLY A 84 4.73 -7.60 12.94
CA GLY A 84 4.36 -7.10 11.62
C GLY A 84 5.53 -7.15 10.62
N LYS A 85 6.68 -6.55 10.95
CA LYS A 85 7.88 -6.43 10.10
C LYS A 85 9.15 -6.32 10.96
N SER A 86 10.16 -7.14 10.67
CA SER A 86 11.50 -7.04 11.29
C SER A 86 12.60 -6.56 10.35
N GLU A 87 12.45 -6.74 9.04
CA GLU A 87 13.46 -6.37 8.05
C GLU A 87 13.30 -4.89 7.62
N PRO A 88 14.38 -4.15 7.34
CA PRO A 88 14.29 -2.88 6.63
C PRO A 88 13.75 -3.10 5.21
N ALA A 89 12.96 -2.15 4.71
CA ALA A 89 12.50 -2.17 3.31
C ALA A 89 13.65 -1.80 2.37
#